data_AF-A0ABD2K7N1-F1
#
_entry.id   AF-A0ABD2K7N1-F1
#
_cell.length_a   1.000
_cell.length_b   1.000
_cell.length_c   1.000
_cell.angle_alpha   90.00
_cell.angle_beta   90.00
_cell.angle_gamma   90.00
#
_symmetry.space_group_name_H-M   'P 1'
#
loop_
_entity.id
_entity.type
_entity.pdbx_description
1 polymer ?
#
loop_
_entity_poly.entity_id
_entity_poly.type
_entity_poly.pdbx_seq_one_letter_code
_entity_poly.pdbx_strand_id
1 'polypeptide(L)'
;MALKCLPLELLFEIAPFVPAQYAAAPNLLSSCKLLETLLLPRAMKWKKDWKAQMGAPTVFNFVFDPITLEEALIHDFLHPSTGKFYHSACVDQPISLGEALRRGFIKLPSLAPGIALTLTDCVMWFLNQNTGKFSDRFSDDQFSLFDAIHQPRPLVKNNVREIIDMANNRRLTVVEAEDANMLRMRVGRFINSQEHAEMSLHDAYQLNLIQKPQTLTEVIESGSLDNENRFIDGVQPRTLLEAISSGMLDSDVAHIKAGPGDELISIGEALKRGRLTPQGKVVLSLGGEVGMHGGGKINLFMAHERDLLTSRVRHTIFDVKGVRNAADGSVMSFKEARDAGILQLQFDGLETRLSEAAARGEINPGLAEILVAPCGLSNSGLPLSLVRAFLEGRVDEVNGEVIDPGTGLGKSILEAYNVGSVVSTLRAAMRFAALLDVHPSLCQ
;
A
#
# COMPACT_ATOMS: atom_id res chain seq x y z
N MET A 1 6.56 -19.25 -38.77
CA MET A 1 5.44 -19.33 -37.79
C MET A 1 4.35 -18.37 -38.23
N ALA A 2 3.14 -18.87 -38.40
CA ALA A 2 2.01 -18.09 -38.92
C ALA A 2 1.66 -16.94 -37.99
N LEU A 3 1.69 -15.69 -38.50
CA LEU A 3 1.03 -14.56 -37.87
C LEU A 3 -0.48 -14.82 -37.90
N LYS A 4 -1.01 -15.32 -36.78
CA LYS A 4 -2.44 -15.31 -36.51
C LYS A 4 -2.89 -13.84 -36.39
N CYS A 5 -3.96 -13.55 -37.12
CA CYS A 5 -4.73 -12.32 -37.25
C CYS A 5 -4.45 -11.22 -36.21
N LEU A 6 -4.07 -10.03 -36.70
CA LEU A 6 -4.19 -8.79 -35.93
C LEU A 6 -5.66 -8.58 -35.50
N PRO A 7 -5.91 -8.04 -34.30
CA PRO A 7 -7.25 -7.67 -33.86
C PRO A 7 -7.91 -6.71 -34.86
N LEU A 8 -9.21 -6.88 -35.10
CA LEU A 8 -10.04 -6.01 -35.95
C LEU A 8 -9.99 -4.52 -35.53
N GLU A 9 -9.66 -4.25 -34.27
CA GLU A 9 -9.51 -2.91 -33.71
C GLU A 9 -8.32 -2.15 -34.30
N LEU A 10 -7.21 -2.85 -34.58
CA LEU A 10 -6.05 -2.25 -35.26
C LEU A 10 -6.34 -1.91 -36.73
N LEU A 11 -7.29 -2.61 -37.38
CA LEU A 11 -7.70 -2.32 -38.76
C LEU A 11 -8.40 -0.96 -38.91
N PHE A 12 -9.07 -0.48 -37.87
CA PHE A 12 -9.75 0.83 -37.89
C PHE A 12 -8.78 2.01 -37.80
N GLU A 13 -7.63 1.85 -37.14
CA GLU A 13 -6.60 2.91 -37.09
C GLU A 13 -5.81 3.06 -38.41
N ILE A 14 -5.73 1.99 -39.22
CA ILE A 14 -5.03 1.99 -40.52
C ILE A 14 -5.94 2.30 -41.70
N ALA A 15 -7.26 2.32 -41.49
CA ALA A 15 -8.28 2.59 -42.51
C ALA A 15 -8.04 3.88 -43.35
N PRO A 16 -7.49 4.98 -42.82
CA PRO A 16 -7.21 6.18 -43.62
C PRO A 16 -6.11 5.99 -44.68
N PHE A 17 -5.33 4.92 -44.59
CA PHE A 17 -4.12 4.71 -45.40
C PHE A 17 -4.29 3.67 -46.51
N VAL A 18 -5.47 3.03 -46.62
CA VAL A 18 -5.80 2.06 -47.67
C VAL A 18 -6.30 2.81 -48.93
N PRO A 19 -5.62 2.69 -50.10
CA PRO A 19 -6.10 3.33 -51.33
C PRO A 19 -7.46 2.80 -51.76
N ALA A 20 -8.36 3.68 -52.22
CA ALA A 20 -9.74 3.35 -52.59
C ALA A 20 -9.87 2.18 -53.59
N GLN A 21 -8.87 1.99 -54.46
CA GLN A 21 -8.82 0.89 -55.44
C GLN A 21 -8.69 -0.52 -54.84
N TYR A 22 -8.42 -0.65 -53.53
CA TYR A 22 -8.33 -1.94 -52.83
C TYR A 22 -9.46 -2.16 -51.81
N ALA A 23 -10.41 -1.23 -51.67
CA ALA A 23 -11.54 -1.36 -50.75
C ALA A 23 -12.60 -2.40 -51.18
N ALA A 24 -12.58 -2.82 -52.46
CA ALA A 24 -13.64 -3.64 -53.06
C ALA A 24 -13.32 -5.15 -53.16
N ALA A 25 -12.20 -5.65 -52.63
CA ALA A 25 -11.84 -7.06 -52.72
C ALA A 25 -11.20 -7.57 -51.40
N PRO A 26 -11.99 -8.10 -50.44
CA PRO A 26 -11.48 -8.46 -49.11
C PRO A 26 -10.61 -9.72 -49.09
N ASN A 27 -10.56 -10.51 -50.18
CA ASN A 27 -10.11 -11.90 -50.14
C ASN A 27 -8.80 -12.18 -50.92
N LEU A 28 -8.05 -11.17 -51.38
CA LEU A 28 -6.93 -11.40 -52.30
C LEU A 28 -5.54 -10.96 -51.84
N LEU A 29 -5.37 -10.53 -50.59
CA LEU A 29 -4.05 -10.13 -50.07
C LEU A 29 -3.80 -10.77 -48.71
N SER A 30 -2.91 -11.76 -48.69
CA SER A 30 -2.32 -12.29 -47.46
C SER A 30 -1.69 -11.13 -46.67
N SER A 31 -2.21 -10.94 -45.46
CA SER A 31 -2.01 -9.82 -44.54
C SER A 31 -0.55 -9.36 -44.36
N CYS A 32 0.43 -10.24 -44.57
CA CYS A 32 1.85 -9.93 -44.37
C CYS A 32 2.46 -9.05 -45.48
N LYS A 33 2.06 -9.22 -46.75
CA LYS A 33 2.70 -8.52 -47.86
C LYS A 33 2.31 -7.05 -47.93
N LEU A 34 1.06 -6.72 -47.56
CA LEU A 34 0.55 -5.36 -47.52
C LEU A 34 1.18 -4.54 -46.37
N LEU A 35 1.43 -5.19 -45.23
CA LEU A 35 2.11 -4.59 -44.08
C LEU A 35 3.56 -4.22 -44.39
N GLU A 36 4.33 -5.14 -44.99
CA GLU A 36 5.75 -4.91 -45.29
C GLU A 36 6.00 -3.97 -46.46
N THR A 37 5.19 -4.04 -47.54
CA THR A 37 5.49 -3.28 -48.76
C THR A 37 4.82 -1.91 -48.84
N LEU A 38 3.68 -1.70 -48.17
CA LEU A 38 2.89 -0.46 -48.28
C LEU A 38 2.85 0.35 -46.98
N LEU A 39 2.63 -0.31 -45.84
CA LEU A 39 2.44 0.39 -44.57
C LEU A 39 3.75 0.73 -43.87
N LEU A 40 4.70 -0.20 -43.79
CA LEU A 40 6.00 0.05 -43.16
C LEU A 40 6.77 1.23 -43.81
N PRO A 41 6.91 1.30 -45.14
CA PRO A 41 7.65 2.39 -45.78
C PRO A 41 6.95 3.74 -45.61
N ARG A 42 5.61 3.75 -45.57
CA ARG A 42 4.82 4.98 -45.35
C ARG A 42 4.86 5.44 -43.90
N ALA A 43 4.81 4.53 -42.93
CA ALA A 43 4.98 4.85 -41.51
C ALA A 43 6.40 5.37 -41.23
N MET A 44 7.42 4.76 -41.85
CA MET A 44 8.80 5.20 -41.75
C MET A 44 9.02 6.56 -42.43
N LYS A 45 8.37 6.80 -43.57
CA LYS A 45 8.38 8.10 -44.26
C LYS A 45 7.66 9.16 -43.44
N TRP A 46 6.47 8.87 -42.89
CA TRP A 46 5.75 9.77 -41.99
C TRP A 46 6.57 10.11 -40.74
N LYS A 47 7.21 9.13 -40.10
CA LYS A 47 8.11 9.36 -38.96
C LYS A 47 9.30 10.26 -39.32
N LYS A 48 9.83 10.11 -40.54
CA LYS A 48 10.94 10.92 -41.06
C LYS A 48 10.50 12.35 -41.40
N ASP A 49 9.33 12.49 -42.02
CA ASP A 49 8.73 13.77 -42.41
C ASP A 49 8.25 14.55 -41.17
N TRP A 50 7.71 13.84 -40.16
CA TRP A 50 7.35 14.39 -38.85
C TRP A 50 8.58 14.93 -38.09
N LYS A 51 9.68 14.17 -38.08
CA LYS A 51 10.97 14.64 -37.53
C LYS A 51 11.57 15.82 -38.30
N ALA A 52 11.28 15.95 -39.59
CA ALA A 52 11.77 17.05 -40.42
C ALA A 52 10.92 18.32 -40.28
N GLN A 53 9.62 18.19 -40.02
CA GLN A 53 8.70 19.31 -39.80
C GLN A 53 8.79 19.89 -38.38
N MET A 54 9.07 19.05 -37.37
CA MET A 54 9.34 19.47 -36.00
C MET A 54 10.83 19.82 -35.85
N GLY A 55 11.26 20.96 -36.38
CA GLY A 55 12.56 21.54 -36.04
C GLY A 55 12.71 21.65 -34.52
N ALA A 56 13.89 21.31 -33.99
CA ALA A 56 14.34 21.30 -32.58
C ALA A 56 13.21 21.27 -31.52
N PRO A 57 13.07 20.20 -30.71
CA PRO A 57 11.88 20.02 -29.89
C PRO A 57 11.72 21.20 -28.93
N THR A 58 10.82 22.12 -29.28
CA THR A 58 10.12 22.95 -28.31
C THR A 58 9.53 21.96 -27.32
N VAL A 59 9.99 22.03 -26.08
CA VAL A 59 9.62 21.13 -25.00
C VAL A 59 8.11 21.28 -24.76
N PHE A 60 7.31 20.55 -25.52
CA PHE A 60 5.91 20.32 -25.20
C PHE A 60 5.93 19.44 -23.96
N ASN A 61 5.85 20.08 -22.79
CA ASN A 61 5.52 19.42 -21.53
C ASN A 61 4.11 18.84 -21.65
N PHE A 62 3.99 17.68 -22.30
CA PHE A 62 2.89 16.78 -22.01
C PHE A 62 3.10 16.31 -20.59
N VAL A 63 2.37 16.91 -19.65
CA VAL A 63 2.18 16.34 -18.32
C VAL A 63 1.33 15.09 -18.55
N PHE A 64 2.00 13.96 -18.76
CA PHE A 64 1.32 12.67 -18.82
C PHE A 64 0.90 12.26 -17.42
N ASP A 65 -0.31 11.72 -17.29
CA ASP A 65 -0.72 11.12 -16.04
C ASP A 65 0.23 9.96 -15.71
N PRO A 66 0.64 9.84 -14.44
CA PRO A 66 1.54 8.80 -13.98
C PRO A 66 0.94 7.41 -14.18
N ILE A 67 1.72 6.49 -14.76
CA ILE A 67 1.30 5.11 -15.04
C ILE A 67 1.47 4.28 -13.76
N THR A 68 0.57 3.34 -13.49
CA THR A 68 0.72 2.42 -12.36
C THR A 68 1.80 1.38 -12.62
N LEU A 69 2.42 0.82 -11.57
CA LEU A 69 3.39 -0.27 -11.72
C LEU A 69 2.81 -1.46 -12.49
N GLU A 70 1.54 -1.79 -12.23
CA GLU A 70 0.83 -2.89 -12.87
C GLU A 70 0.69 -2.67 -14.37
N GLU A 71 0.18 -1.52 -14.80
CA GLU A 71 0.10 -1.15 -16.22
C GLU A 71 1.47 -1.09 -16.88
N ALA A 72 2.49 -0.57 -16.19
CA ALA A 72 3.84 -0.48 -16.72
C ALA A 72 4.48 -1.86 -16.98
N LEU A 73 4.15 -2.87 -16.16
CA LEU A 73 4.59 -4.25 -16.36
C LEU A 73 3.76 -4.94 -17.45
N ILE A 74 2.44 -4.76 -17.48
CA ILE A 74 1.54 -5.38 -18.47
C ILE A 74 1.83 -4.88 -19.89
N HIS A 75 2.15 -3.59 -20.05
CA HIS A 75 2.44 -2.97 -21.34
C HIS A 75 3.93 -3.01 -21.73
N ASP A 76 4.76 -3.77 -21.01
CA ASP A 76 6.21 -3.88 -21.22
C ASP A 76 6.97 -2.53 -21.20
N PHE A 77 6.38 -1.48 -20.61
CA PHE A 77 7.05 -0.20 -20.39
C PHE A 77 8.14 -0.33 -19.33
N LEU A 78 8.03 -1.27 -18.40
CA LEU A 78 9.02 -1.53 -17.36
C LEU A 78 9.48 -2.99 -17.42
N HIS A 79 10.79 -3.20 -17.58
CA HIS A 79 11.34 -4.56 -17.53
C HIS A 79 11.47 -5.03 -16.07
N PRO A 80 10.86 -6.16 -15.66
CA PRO A 80 10.75 -6.59 -14.25
C PRO A 80 12.11 -6.86 -13.59
N SER A 81 13.03 -7.55 -14.30
CA SER A 81 14.37 -7.78 -13.76
C SER A 81 15.29 -6.55 -13.89
N THR A 82 15.43 -5.96 -15.07
CA THR A 82 16.43 -4.89 -15.24
C THR A 82 16.02 -3.54 -14.62
N GLY A 83 14.72 -3.32 -14.38
CA GLY A 83 14.18 -2.04 -13.90
C GLY A 83 14.37 -0.89 -14.89
N LYS A 84 14.56 -1.19 -16.17
CA LYS A 84 14.62 -0.20 -17.24
C LYS A 84 13.20 0.19 -17.64
N PHE A 85 12.91 1.47 -17.56
CA PHE A 85 11.62 2.04 -17.95
C PHE A 85 11.74 2.74 -19.31
N TYR A 86 10.85 2.37 -20.22
CA TYR A 86 10.72 2.89 -21.57
C TYR A 86 9.49 3.78 -21.62
N HIS A 87 9.70 5.06 -21.93
CA HIS A 87 8.62 6.04 -21.98
C HIS A 87 8.68 6.84 -23.29
N SER A 88 7.52 7.20 -23.83
CA SER A 88 7.42 7.97 -25.08
C SER A 88 8.10 9.33 -25.00
N ALA A 89 8.16 9.97 -23.82
CA ALA A 89 8.92 11.22 -23.63
C ALA A 89 10.44 11.02 -23.51
N CYS A 90 10.93 9.79 -23.34
CA CYS A 90 12.36 9.44 -23.31
C CYS A 90 12.74 8.81 -24.66
N VAL A 91 12.83 9.65 -25.71
CA VAL A 91 12.86 9.23 -27.13
C VAL A 91 14.06 8.33 -27.51
N ASP A 92 15.19 8.40 -26.79
CA ASP A 92 16.42 7.68 -27.21
C ASP A 92 17.10 6.80 -26.13
N GLN A 93 16.74 6.89 -24.83
CA GLN A 93 17.33 6.04 -23.79
C GLN A 93 16.35 5.66 -22.67
N PRO A 94 16.33 4.38 -22.22
CA PRO A 94 15.55 3.98 -21.07
C PRO A 94 16.11 4.59 -19.79
N ILE A 95 15.23 5.04 -18.90
CA ILE A 95 15.60 5.54 -17.58
C ILE A 95 15.55 4.42 -16.54
N SER A 96 16.26 4.59 -15.43
CA SER A 96 16.19 3.63 -14.33
C SER A 96 14.87 3.75 -13.56
N LEU A 97 14.42 2.66 -12.96
CA LEU A 97 13.24 2.64 -12.10
C LEU A 97 13.27 3.71 -11.01
N GLY A 98 14.41 3.87 -10.32
CA GLY A 98 14.55 4.90 -9.28
C GLY A 98 14.37 6.32 -9.80
N GLU A 99 14.85 6.61 -11.01
CA GLU A 99 14.61 7.92 -11.67
C GLU A 99 13.15 8.07 -12.10
N ALA A 100 12.53 7.01 -12.64
CA ALA A 100 11.13 7.02 -13.04
C ALA A 100 10.19 7.26 -11.84
N LEU A 101 10.48 6.65 -10.68
CA LEU A 101 9.75 6.87 -9.43
C LEU A 101 9.98 8.28 -8.88
N ARG A 102 11.21 8.80 -8.92
CA ARG A 102 11.52 10.18 -8.45
C ARG A 102 10.86 11.26 -9.32
N ARG A 103 10.78 11.05 -10.63
CA ARG A 103 10.06 11.94 -11.56
C ARG A 103 8.55 11.76 -11.53
N GLY A 104 8.06 10.74 -10.82
CA GLY A 104 6.63 10.43 -10.73
C GLY A 104 6.05 9.87 -12.03
N PHE A 105 6.84 9.26 -12.91
CA PHE A 105 6.29 8.60 -14.11
C PHE A 105 5.63 7.26 -13.80
N ILE A 106 6.09 6.59 -12.74
CA ILE A 106 5.52 5.33 -12.23
C ILE A 106 5.00 5.56 -10.82
N LYS A 107 3.79 5.09 -10.54
CA LYS A 107 3.23 4.99 -9.20
C LYS A 107 3.24 3.55 -8.74
N LEU A 108 3.87 3.28 -7.60
CA LEU A 108 3.74 2.00 -6.92
C LEU A 108 2.31 1.89 -6.34
N PRO A 109 1.76 0.67 -6.22
CA PRO A 109 0.52 0.45 -5.50
C PRO A 109 0.71 0.95 -4.06
N SER A 110 0.01 2.03 -3.73
CA SER A 110 -0.01 2.63 -2.42
C SER A 110 -1.40 2.48 -1.83
N LEU A 111 -1.46 2.10 -0.56
CA LEU A 111 -2.72 1.92 0.13
C LEU A 111 -3.29 3.30 0.46
N ALA A 112 -4.54 3.55 0.07
CA ALA A 112 -5.19 4.81 0.41
C ALA A 112 -5.25 4.97 1.94
N PRO A 113 -4.92 6.16 2.47
CA PRO A 113 -4.81 6.38 3.91
C PRO A 113 -6.19 6.36 4.57
N GLY A 114 -6.58 5.20 5.10
CA GLY A 114 -7.78 5.03 5.92
C GLY A 114 -7.43 4.61 7.34
N ILE A 115 -8.06 5.26 8.33
CA ILE A 115 -7.97 4.86 9.75
C ILE A 115 -9.05 3.81 10.00
N ALA A 116 -8.73 2.58 9.63
CA ALA A 116 -9.56 1.39 9.82
C ALA A 116 -8.65 0.16 9.94
N LEU A 117 -9.18 -0.95 10.47
CA LEU A 117 -8.45 -2.20 10.58
C LEU A 117 -8.35 -2.92 9.25
N THR A 118 -7.31 -3.74 9.07
CA THR A 118 -7.25 -4.66 7.92
C THR A 118 -8.27 -5.79 8.11
N LEU A 119 -8.70 -6.43 7.02
CA LEU A 119 -9.57 -7.61 7.09
C LEU A 119 -8.89 -8.72 7.89
N THR A 120 -7.58 -8.92 7.67
CA THR A 120 -6.76 -9.93 8.36
C THR A 120 -6.82 -9.73 9.87
N ASP A 121 -6.58 -8.51 10.37
CA ASP A 121 -6.61 -8.21 11.81
C ASP A 121 -8.02 -8.39 12.38
N CYS A 122 -9.06 -8.01 11.61
CA CYS A 122 -10.45 -8.24 12.02
C CYS A 122 -10.79 -9.72 12.16
N VAL A 123 -10.41 -10.56 11.18
CA VAL A 123 -10.65 -12.00 11.20
C VAL A 123 -9.86 -12.68 12.33
N MET A 124 -8.66 -12.20 12.60
CA MET A 124 -7.80 -12.76 13.64
C MET A 124 -8.29 -12.43 15.05
N TRP A 125 -8.76 -11.20 15.29
CA TRP A 125 -8.94 -10.67 16.65
C TRP A 125 -10.38 -10.33 17.03
N PHE A 126 -11.22 -9.87 16.09
CA PHE A 126 -12.51 -9.25 16.41
C PHE A 126 -13.73 -10.00 15.86
N LEU A 127 -13.54 -10.83 14.85
CA LEU A 127 -14.63 -11.55 14.19
C LEU A 127 -14.96 -12.86 14.93
N ASN A 128 -16.24 -13.14 15.13
CA ASN A 128 -16.67 -14.43 15.65
C ASN A 128 -16.46 -15.51 14.58
N GLN A 129 -15.60 -16.49 14.91
CA GLN A 129 -15.19 -17.55 13.99
C GLN A 129 -16.36 -18.43 13.51
N ASN A 130 -17.39 -18.60 14.35
CA ASN A 130 -18.52 -19.48 14.08
C ASN A 130 -19.59 -18.79 13.22
N THR A 131 -19.89 -17.54 13.53
CA THR A 131 -21.00 -16.80 12.90
C THR A 131 -20.56 -15.94 11.73
N GLY A 132 -19.26 -15.62 11.62
CA GLY A 132 -18.73 -14.70 10.61
C GLY A 132 -19.17 -13.24 10.80
N LYS A 133 -19.64 -12.89 12.01
CA LYS A 133 -20.11 -11.55 12.37
C LYS A 133 -19.24 -10.94 13.47
N PHE A 134 -19.27 -9.61 13.55
CA PHE A 134 -18.78 -8.88 14.71
C PHE A 134 -19.87 -8.89 15.76
N SER A 135 -19.57 -9.42 16.95
CA SER A 135 -20.53 -9.52 18.05
C SER A 135 -19.92 -8.93 19.29
N ASP A 136 -20.50 -7.83 19.78
CA ASP A 136 -20.09 -7.28 21.06
C ASP A 136 -20.46 -8.25 22.18
N ARG A 137 -19.56 -8.42 23.13
CA ARG A 137 -19.68 -9.31 24.27
C ARG A 137 -20.42 -8.67 25.44
N PHE A 138 -20.43 -7.34 25.51
CA PHE A 138 -21.06 -6.58 26.60
C PHE A 138 -22.39 -5.93 26.19
N SER A 139 -22.73 -5.98 24.91
CA SER A 139 -23.98 -5.50 24.36
C SER A 139 -24.55 -6.51 23.36
N ASP A 140 -25.80 -6.35 22.98
CA ASP A 140 -26.40 -7.16 21.90
C ASP A 140 -26.09 -6.57 20.50
N ASP A 141 -25.10 -5.67 20.39
CA ASP A 141 -24.68 -5.10 19.12
C ASP A 141 -23.96 -6.17 18.29
N GLN A 142 -24.54 -6.49 17.14
CA GLN A 142 -23.95 -7.36 16.15
C GLN A 142 -24.04 -6.74 14.77
N PHE A 143 -22.97 -6.86 13.99
CA PHE A 143 -22.91 -6.31 12.65
C PHE A 143 -22.09 -7.21 11.72
N SER A 144 -22.42 -7.15 10.43
CA SER A 144 -21.73 -7.93 9.40
C SER A 144 -20.46 -7.21 8.90
N LEU A 145 -19.62 -7.93 8.14
CA LEU A 145 -18.48 -7.31 7.45
C LEU A 145 -18.94 -6.24 6.46
N PHE A 146 -20.10 -6.45 5.82
CA PHE A 146 -20.71 -5.45 4.96
C PHE A 146 -20.98 -4.13 5.71
N ASP A 147 -21.57 -4.20 6.90
CA ASP A 147 -21.89 -3.02 7.72
C ASP A 147 -20.61 -2.34 8.26
N ALA A 148 -19.60 -3.14 8.57
CA ALA A 148 -18.32 -2.65 9.07
C ALA A 148 -17.58 -1.76 8.04
N ILE A 149 -17.74 -2.07 6.75
CA ILE A 149 -17.11 -1.35 5.62
C ILE A 149 -17.93 -0.15 5.15
N HIS A 150 -19.25 -0.29 5.04
CA HIS A 150 -20.11 0.71 4.37
C HIS A 150 -20.65 1.82 5.28
N GLN A 151 -20.35 1.79 6.57
CA GLN A 151 -20.74 2.87 7.48
C GLN A 151 -19.93 4.17 7.24
N PRO A 152 -20.43 5.34 7.66
CA PRO A 152 -19.76 6.63 7.42
C PRO A 152 -18.32 6.72 7.96
N ARG A 153 -18.02 5.96 9.03
CA ARG A 153 -16.67 5.79 9.58
C ARG A 153 -16.30 4.31 9.54
N PRO A 154 -15.73 3.81 8.42
CA PRO A 154 -15.42 2.40 8.24
C PRO A 154 -14.57 1.86 9.39
N LEU A 155 -14.89 0.64 9.83
CA LEU A 155 -14.09 -0.09 10.82
C LEU A 155 -13.08 -1.01 10.14
N VAL A 156 -13.33 -1.41 8.90
CA VAL A 156 -12.50 -2.31 8.10
C VAL A 156 -12.11 -1.62 6.80
N LYS A 157 -10.83 -1.70 6.45
CA LYS A 157 -10.27 -1.23 5.19
C LYS A 157 -10.77 -2.13 4.07
N ASN A 158 -11.18 -1.52 2.96
CA ASN A 158 -11.67 -2.24 1.78
C ASN A 158 -10.72 -2.18 0.58
N ASN A 159 -9.60 -1.46 0.71
CA ASN A 159 -8.64 -1.14 -0.33
C ASN A 159 -7.30 -1.88 -0.20
N VAL A 160 -7.14 -2.69 0.85
CA VAL A 160 -5.95 -3.52 1.06
C VAL A 160 -6.13 -4.83 0.31
N ARG A 161 -5.12 -5.24 -0.46
CA ARG A 161 -5.12 -6.48 -1.24
C ARG A 161 -4.81 -7.70 -0.35
N GLU A 162 -5.79 -8.13 0.44
CA GLU A 162 -5.62 -9.17 1.46
C GLU A 162 -6.11 -10.55 1.04
N ILE A 163 -6.89 -10.64 -0.03
CA ILE A 163 -7.55 -11.87 -0.44
C ILE A 163 -6.75 -12.53 -1.56
N ILE A 164 -6.28 -13.75 -1.35
CA ILE A 164 -5.43 -14.45 -2.33
C ILE A 164 -6.31 -15.18 -3.34
N ASP A 165 -6.23 -14.76 -4.60
CA ASP A 165 -6.82 -15.48 -5.74
C ASP A 165 -5.78 -16.40 -6.38
N MET A 166 -5.85 -17.67 -5.98
CA MET A 166 -4.97 -18.74 -6.44
C MET A 166 -5.18 -19.09 -7.92
N ALA A 167 -6.33 -18.78 -8.51
CA ALA A 167 -6.62 -19.07 -9.91
C ALA A 167 -5.95 -18.06 -10.85
N ASN A 168 -6.01 -16.77 -10.50
CA ASN A 168 -5.39 -15.69 -11.29
C ASN A 168 -4.01 -15.27 -10.76
N ASN A 169 -3.51 -15.93 -9.71
CA ASN A 169 -2.21 -15.66 -9.10
C ASN A 169 -2.03 -14.17 -8.77
N ARG A 170 -3.02 -13.58 -8.08
CA ARG A 170 -3.01 -12.17 -7.65
C ARG A 170 -3.73 -12.02 -6.32
N ARG A 171 -3.45 -10.92 -5.60
CA ARG A 171 -4.23 -10.56 -4.41
C ARG A 171 -5.25 -9.50 -4.73
N LEU A 172 -6.45 -9.67 -4.19
CA LEU A 172 -7.62 -8.83 -4.39
C LEU A 172 -7.91 -8.01 -3.14
N THR A 173 -8.42 -6.82 -3.35
CA THR A 173 -9.07 -6.04 -2.30
C THR A 173 -10.40 -6.66 -1.89
N VAL A 174 -10.95 -6.21 -0.76
CA VAL A 174 -12.24 -6.71 -0.25
C VAL A 174 -13.36 -6.48 -1.27
N VAL A 175 -13.35 -5.33 -1.95
CA VAL A 175 -14.34 -4.99 -2.99
C VAL A 175 -14.17 -5.88 -4.21
N GLU A 176 -12.95 -6.01 -4.74
CA GLU A 176 -12.66 -6.86 -5.90
C GLU A 176 -13.00 -8.33 -5.63
N ALA A 177 -12.80 -8.80 -4.40
CA ALA A 177 -13.15 -10.16 -4.00
C ALA A 177 -14.66 -10.40 -3.84
N GLU A 178 -15.44 -9.38 -3.45
CA GLU A 178 -16.89 -9.44 -3.50
C GLU A 178 -17.38 -9.55 -4.96
N ASP A 179 -16.83 -8.71 -5.85
CA ASP A 179 -17.15 -8.73 -7.28
C ASP A 179 -16.75 -10.06 -7.96
N ALA A 180 -15.64 -10.65 -7.53
CA ALA A 180 -15.19 -11.97 -7.96
C ALA A 180 -15.95 -13.13 -7.29
N ASN A 181 -16.94 -12.85 -6.43
CA ASN A 181 -17.72 -13.83 -5.67
C ASN A 181 -16.85 -14.77 -4.80
N MET A 182 -15.71 -14.28 -4.34
CA MET A 182 -14.82 -14.98 -3.39
C MET A 182 -15.17 -14.64 -1.93
N LEU A 183 -15.87 -13.53 -1.69
CA LEU A 183 -16.21 -13.07 -0.36
C LEU A 183 -17.69 -12.75 -0.22
N ARG A 184 -18.37 -13.36 0.75
CA ARG A 184 -19.75 -13.05 1.12
C ARG A 184 -19.80 -12.21 2.39
N MET A 185 -19.73 -10.89 2.24
CA MET A 185 -19.57 -9.96 3.38
C MET A 185 -20.76 -9.91 4.35
N ARG A 186 -21.99 -10.20 3.90
CA ARG A 186 -23.18 -10.21 4.78
C ARG A 186 -23.25 -11.44 5.68
N VAL A 187 -22.76 -12.57 5.17
CA VAL A 187 -22.81 -13.88 5.85
C VAL A 187 -21.50 -14.17 6.58
N GLY A 188 -20.39 -13.55 6.16
CA GLY A 188 -19.06 -13.80 6.73
C GLY A 188 -18.47 -15.12 6.26
N ARG A 189 -18.57 -15.41 4.96
CA ARG A 189 -18.08 -16.64 4.35
C ARG A 189 -17.11 -16.34 3.20
N PHE A 190 -16.13 -17.22 3.04
CA PHE A 190 -15.13 -17.18 1.97
C PHE A 190 -15.38 -18.32 0.98
N ILE A 191 -15.20 -18.06 -0.31
CA ILE A 191 -15.31 -19.05 -1.38
C ILE A 191 -13.93 -19.18 -2.04
N ASN A 192 -13.34 -20.37 -1.96
CA ASN A 192 -12.05 -20.64 -2.59
C ASN A 192 -12.19 -20.60 -4.13
N SER A 193 -11.31 -19.85 -4.81
CA SER A 193 -11.37 -19.70 -6.27
C SER A 193 -11.03 -20.97 -7.05
N GLN A 194 -10.31 -21.94 -6.44
CA GLN A 194 -9.96 -23.21 -7.09
C GLN A 194 -10.98 -24.32 -6.84
N GLU A 195 -11.39 -24.50 -5.59
CA GLU A 195 -12.26 -25.62 -5.20
C GLU A 195 -13.75 -25.27 -5.26
N HIS A 196 -14.07 -23.98 -5.41
CA HIS A 196 -15.43 -23.42 -5.26
C HIS A 196 -16.12 -23.83 -3.94
N ALA A 197 -15.32 -24.21 -2.94
CA ALA A 197 -15.78 -24.59 -1.62
C ALA A 197 -15.97 -23.34 -0.74
N GLU A 198 -17.10 -23.30 -0.04
CA GLU A 198 -17.41 -22.26 0.94
C GLU A 198 -16.84 -22.65 2.32
N MET A 199 -16.15 -21.72 2.97
CA MET A 199 -15.52 -21.90 4.29
C MET A 199 -15.74 -20.66 5.17
N SER A 200 -15.42 -20.75 6.46
CA SER A 200 -15.44 -19.57 7.33
C SER A 200 -14.29 -18.62 6.98
N LEU A 201 -14.41 -17.34 7.33
CA LEU A 201 -13.31 -16.38 7.17
C LEU A 201 -12.09 -16.78 8.01
N HIS A 202 -12.33 -17.39 9.18
CA HIS A 202 -11.25 -17.88 10.04
C HIS A 202 -10.50 -19.04 9.40
N ASP A 203 -11.19 -20.02 8.81
CA ASP A 203 -10.55 -21.13 8.10
C ASP A 203 -9.73 -20.62 6.90
N ALA A 204 -10.26 -19.66 6.16
CA ALA A 204 -9.55 -19.01 5.06
C ALA A 204 -8.27 -18.31 5.54
N TYR A 205 -8.29 -17.67 6.72
CA TYR A 205 -7.09 -17.11 7.35
C TYR A 205 -6.07 -18.19 7.72
N GLN A 206 -6.50 -19.30 8.34
CA GLN A 206 -5.62 -20.42 8.71
C GLN A 206 -4.96 -21.10 7.49
N LEU A 207 -5.66 -21.10 6.35
CA LEU A 207 -5.15 -21.61 5.07
C LEU A 207 -4.31 -20.58 4.29
N ASN A 208 -3.99 -19.43 4.89
CA ASN A 208 -3.29 -18.30 4.27
C ASN A 208 -3.99 -17.70 3.05
N LEU A 209 -5.30 -17.88 2.89
CA LEU A 209 -6.09 -17.31 1.78
C LEU A 209 -6.53 -15.86 2.06
N ILE A 210 -6.53 -15.45 3.33
CA ILE A 210 -6.72 -14.06 3.76
C ILE A 210 -5.48 -13.66 4.56
N GLN A 211 -4.61 -12.85 3.96
CA GLN A 211 -3.36 -12.39 4.56
C GLN A 211 -3.01 -10.98 4.09
N LYS A 212 -2.53 -10.15 5.01
CA LYS A 212 -2.01 -8.81 4.68
C LYS A 212 -0.81 -8.88 3.73
N PRO A 213 -0.60 -7.84 2.90
CA PRO A 213 0.66 -7.68 2.17
C PRO A 213 1.85 -7.71 3.13
N GLN A 214 2.88 -8.46 2.75
CA GLN A 214 4.02 -8.78 3.61
C GLN A 214 5.16 -7.78 3.45
N THR A 215 5.97 -7.64 4.49
CA THR A 215 7.30 -7.01 4.42
C THR A 215 8.34 -8.01 3.92
N LEU A 216 9.54 -7.54 3.55
CA LEU A 216 10.64 -8.43 3.13
C LEU A 216 11.05 -9.40 4.26
N THR A 217 10.98 -8.97 5.51
CA THR A 217 11.28 -9.78 6.69
C THR A 217 10.25 -10.90 6.85
N GLU A 218 8.96 -10.57 6.80
CA GLU A 218 7.86 -11.54 6.94
C GLU A 218 7.90 -12.61 5.83
N VAL A 219 8.29 -12.25 4.60
CA VAL A 219 8.44 -13.22 3.49
C VAL A 219 9.57 -14.21 3.75
N ILE A 220 10.68 -13.77 4.34
CA ILE A 220 11.81 -14.65 4.70
C ILE A 220 11.37 -15.61 5.80
N GLU A 221 10.71 -15.09 6.84
CA GLU A 221 10.23 -15.87 7.98
C GLU A 221 9.14 -16.87 7.58
N SER A 222 8.27 -16.54 6.62
CA SER A 222 7.25 -17.44 6.11
C SER A 222 7.78 -18.50 5.15
N GLY A 223 9.06 -18.43 4.75
CA GLY A 223 9.67 -19.32 3.76
C GLY A 223 9.17 -19.08 2.32
N SER A 224 8.61 -17.89 2.05
CA SER A 224 8.03 -17.51 0.76
C SER A 224 9.07 -16.91 -0.21
N LEU A 225 10.36 -17.17 0.02
CA LEU A 225 11.48 -16.70 -0.81
C LEU A 225 12.33 -17.90 -1.27
N ASP A 226 12.60 -17.98 -2.56
CA ASP A 226 13.51 -19.01 -3.11
C ASP A 226 15.00 -18.62 -2.98
N ASN A 227 15.89 -19.57 -3.25
CA ASN A 227 17.34 -19.38 -3.22
C ASN A 227 17.86 -18.35 -4.26
N GLU A 228 17.05 -18.03 -5.26
CA GLU A 228 17.36 -17.06 -6.33
C GLU A 228 16.79 -15.66 -6.03
N ASN A 229 16.24 -15.44 -4.84
CA ASN A 229 15.65 -14.19 -4.39
C ASN A 229 14.35 -13.85 -5.14
N ARG A 230 13.57 -14.86 -5.52
CA ARG A 230 12.22 -14.75 -6.09
C ARG A 230 11.17 -15.10 -5.05
N PHE A 231 10.04 -14.42 -5.15
CA PHE A 231 8.93 -14.47 -4.22
C PHE A 231 7.91 -15.53 -4.63
N ILE A 232 7.50 -16.37 -3.68
CA ILE A 232 6.60 -17.50 -3.89
C ILE A 232 5.31 -17.27 -3.09
N ASP A 233 4.19 -17.13 -3.79
CA ASP A 233 2.85 -16.93 -3.22
C ASP A 233 1.79 -17.72 -4.00
N GLY A 234 2.22 -18.84 -4.59
CA GLY A 234 1.45 -19.61 -5.57
C GLY A 234 2.37 -20.48 -6.43
N VAL A 235 1.94 -20.76 -7.66
CA VAL A 235 2.65 -21.70 -8.55
C VAL A 235 3.90 -21.08 -9.20
N GLN A 236 3.88 -19.78 -9.50
CA GLN A 236 4.95 -19.13 -10.26
C GLN A 236 5.80 -18.19 -9.38
N PRO A 237 7.13 -18.36 -9.35
CA PRO A 237 8.05 -17.42 -8.69
C PRO A 237 8.00 -16.05 -9.35
N ARG A 238 8.03 -14.99 -8.54
CA ARG A 238 7.96 -13.59 -8.99
C ARG A 238 9.23 -12.82 -8.64
N THR A 239 9.58 -11.83 -9.46
CA THR A 239 10.53 -10.77 -9.08
C THR A 239 9.93 -9.85 -8.02
N LEU A 240 10.75 -8.98 -7.41
CA LEU A 240 10.26 -7.99 -6.43
C LEU A 240 9.16 -7.10 -7.03
N LEU A 241 9.35 -6.61 -8.26
CA LEU A 241 8.36 -5.73 -8.89
C LEU A 241 7.02 -6.44 -9.15
N GLU A 242 7.07 -7.69 -9.60
CA GLU A 242 5.88 -8.50 -9.83
C GLU A 242 5.18 -8.86 -8.50
N ALA A 243 5.93 -9.06 -7.42
CA ALA A 243 5.38 -9.31 -6.09
C ALA A 243 4.69 -8.06 -5.50
N ILE A 244 5.26 -6.87 -5.74
CA ILE A 244 4.61 -5.59 -5.38
C ILE A 244 3.34 -5.40 -6.23
N SER A 245 3.42 -5.60 -7.55
CA SER A 245 2.27 -5.40 -8.43
C SER A 245 1.14 -6.41 -8.17
N SER A 246 1.46 -7.64 -7.77
CA SER A 246 0.45 -8.65 -7.41
C SER A 246 -0.17 -8.42 -6.02
N GLY A 247 0.31 -7.43 -5.25
CA GLY A 247 -0.14 -7.14 -3.89
C GLY A 247 0.45 -8.05 -2.81
N MET A 248 1.44 -8.88 -3.13
CA MET A 248 2.10 -9.75 -2.14
C MET A 248 2.93 -8.94 -1.14
N LEU A 249 3.59 -7.88 -1.61
CA LEU A 249 4.46 -7.03 -0.79
C LEU A 249 3.86 -5.65 -0.54
N ASP A 250 3.99 -5.18 0.70
CA ASP A 250 3.61 -3.83 1.10
C ASP A 250 4.72 -2.82 0.72
N SER A 251 4.43 -1.91 -0.20
CA SER A 251 5.44 -0.99 -0.72
C SER A 251 5.68 0.24 0.17
N ASP A 252 4.75 0.54 1.08
CA ASP A 252 4.72 1.78 1.85
C ASP A 252 5.27 1.63 3.28
N VAL A 253 5.35 0.41 3.78
CA VAL A 253 5.79 0.11 5.15
C VAL A 253 7.30 0.16 5.28
N ALA A 254 7.79 0.98 6.21
CA ALA A 254 9.21 1.05 6.54
C ALA A 254 9.67 -0.21 7.29
N HIS A 255 10.72 -0.85 6.78
CA HIS A 255 11.35 -2.04 7.38
C HIS A 255 12.77 -2.32 6.86
N ILE A 256 13.34 -1.43 6.05
CA ILE A 256 14.67 -1.58 5.45
C ILE A 256 15.59 -0.50 6.04
N LYS A 257 16.76 -0.89 6.56
CA LYS A 257 17.76 0.08 7.06
C LYS A 257 18.52 0.73 5.91
N ALA A 258 18.54 2.07 5.87
CA ALA A 258 19.05 2.85 4.74
C ALA A 258 20.44 3.48 4.93
N GLY A 259 20.89 3.68 6.17
CA GLY A 259 22.10 4.45 6.46
C GLY A 259 22.56 4.45 7.93
N PRO A 260 23.66 5.15 8.24
CA PRO A 260 24.20 5.26 9.59
C PRO A 260 23.22 6.06 10.46
N GLY A 261 22.64 5.41 11.48
CA GLY A 261 21.58 5.96 12.32
C GLY A 261 20.29 5.14 12.35
N ASP A 262 20.29 3.92 11.80
CA ASP A 262 19.11 3.03 11.76
C ASP A 262 17.88 3.67 11.09
N GLU A 263 18.08 4.57 10.11
CA GLU A 263 16.97 5.12 9.32
C GLU A 263 16.24 3.98 8.61
N LEU A 264 14.96 3.81 8.93
CA LEU A 264 14.08 2.82 8.31
C LEU A 264 13.32 3.44 7.15
N ILE A 265 13.41 2.79 5.99
CA ILE A 265 12.71 3.20 4.76
C ILE A 265 11.83 2.06 4.25
N SER A 266 10.80 2.41 3.47
CA SER A 266 9.93 1.45 2.81
C SER A 266 10.55 0.89 1.53
N ILE A 267 9.95 -0.15 0.95
CA ILE A 267 10.36 -0.70 -0.35
C ILE A 267 10.31 0.38 -1.43
N GLY A 268 9.23 1.17 -1.47
CA GLY A 268 9.08 2.24 -2.45
C GLY A 268 10.19 3.29 -2.35
N GLU A 269 10.55 3.69 -1.14
CA GLU A 269 11.64 4.64 -0.91
C GLU A 269 13.01 4.02 -1.18
N ALA A 270 13.20 2.74 -0.86
CA ALA A 270 14.43 2.00 -1.16
C ALA A 270 14.66 1.87 -2.68
N LEU A 271 13.60 1.65 -3.47
CA LEU A 271 13.67 1.64 -4.94
C LEU A 271 13.99 3.03 -5.51
N LYS A 272 13.36 4.10 -4.97
CA LYS A 272 13.64 5.49 -5.36
C LYS A 272 15.10 5.89 -5.11
N ARG A 273 15.65 5.51 -3.94
CA ARG A 273 17.03 5.77 -3.52
C ARG A 273 18.05 4.80 -4.13
N GLY A 274 17.61 3.75 -4.82
CA GLY A 274 18.48 2.71 -5.37
C GLY A 274 19.14 1.82 -4.32
N ARG A 275 18.58 1.75 -3.11
CA ARG A 275 18.96 0.85 -2.01
C ARG A 275 18.45 -0.57 -2.21
N LEU A 276 17.40 -0.72 -3.01
CA LEU A 276 16.84 -2.01 -3.39
C LEU A 276 16.82 -2.12 -4.91
N THR A 277 17.20 -3.29 -5.44
CA THR A 277 17.14 -3.57 -6.87
C THR A 277 15.77 -4.13 -7.27
N PRO A 278 15.39 -4.07 -8.56
CA PRO A 278 14.14 -4.66 -9.06
C PRO A 278 14.00 -6.18 -8.85
N GLN A 279 15.12 -6.89 -8.61
CA GLN A 279 15.12 -8.30 -8.23
C GLN A 279 15.03 -8.54 -6.72
N GLY A 280 14.98 -7.49 -5.90
CA GLY A 280 14.94 -7.62 -4.44
C GLY A 280 16.30 -7.78 -3.77
N LYS A 281 17.43 -7.51 -4.44
CA LYS A 281 18.75 -7.46 -3.79
C LYS A 281 18.99 -6.11 -3.13
N VAL A 282 19.52 -6.11 -1.90
CA VAL A 282 19.87 -4.89 -1.15
C VAL A 282 21.24 -4.38 -1.60
N VAL A 283 21.33 -3.08 -1.87
CA VAL A 283 22.54 -2.38 -2.30
C VAL A 283 23.20 -1.76 -1.07
N LEU A 284 24.38 -2.27 -0.71
CA LEU A 284 25.15 -1.74 0.40
C LEU A 284 25.77 -0.40 0.01
N SER A 285 25.54 0.62 0.84
CA SER A 285 26.28 1.88 0.73
C SER A 285 27.67 1.69 1.29
N LEU A 286 28.72 1.92 0.49
CA LEU A 286 30.09 1.99 1.02
C LEU A 286 30.19 3.18 1.97
N GLY A 287 30.31 2.88 3.26
CA GLY A 287 30.70 3.83 4.29
C GLY A 287 31.74 3.19 5.19
N GLY A 288 33.03 3.42 4.89
CA GLY A 288 34.03 3.50 5.96
C GLY A 288 35.09 2.41 6.11
N GLU A 289 35.16 1.34 5.30
CA GLU A 289 36.34 0.45 5.32
C GLU A 289 36.93 0.25 3.93
N VAL A 290 38.15 0.76 3.82
CA VAL A 290 39.02 0.78 2.64
C VAL A 290 39.34 -0.65 2.22
N GLY A 291 38.96 -1.05 1.01
CA GLY A 291 39.56 -2.23 0.38
C GLY A 291 38.74 -2.99 -0.65
N MET A 292 37.42 -2.80 -0.75
CA MET A 292 36.58 -3.58 -1.68
C MET A 292 35.96 -2.69 -2.77
N HIS A 293 36.47 -2.83 -4.00
CA HIS A 293 35.94 -2.15 -5.17
C HIS A 293 34.54 -2.69 -5.54
N GLY A 294 33.51 -1.85 -5.35
CA GLY A 294 32.16 -2.05 -5.85
C GLY A 294 31.13 -2.22 -4.72
N GLY A 295 30.13 -1.35 -4.66
CA GLY A 295 29.01 -1.49 -3.73
C GLY A 295 28.34 -2.85 -3.91
N GLY A 296 28.56 -3.75 -2.95
CA GLY A 296 28.07 -5.12 -3.02
C GLY A 296 26.54 -5.15 -3.03
N LYS A 297 25.97 -6.00 -3.88
CA LYS A 297 24.56 -6.38 -3.82
C LYS A 297 24.46 -7.69 -3.07
N ILE A 298 23.66 -7.73 -2.00
CA ILE A 298 23.42 -8.94 -1.22
C ILE A 298 21.98 -9.41 -1.41
N ASN A 299 21.73 -10.71 -1.21
CA ASN A 299 20.37 -11.26 -1.22
C ASN A 299 19.64 -10.91 0.08
N LEU A 300 18.33 -11.16 0.12
CA LEU A 300 17.49 -10.83 1.27
C LEU A 300 17.83 -11.66 2.51
N PHE A 301 18.21 -12.93 2.35
CA PHE A 301 18.66 -13.77 3.48
C PHE A 301 19.87 -13.16 4.20
N MET A 302 20.92 -12.78 3.45
CA MET A 302 22.09 -12.11 4.04
C MET A 302 21.77 -10.72 4.58
N ALA A 303 20.78 -10.03 4.00
CA ALA A 303 20.34 -8.73 4.52
C ALA A 303 19.63 -8.90 5.87
N HIS A 304 18.81 -9.93 6.03
CA HIS A 304 18.17 -10.29 7.30
C HIS A 304 19.20 -10.71 8.36
N GLU A 305 20.17 -11.57 8.01
CA GLU A 305 21.26 -11.98 8.92
C GLU A 305 22.17 -10.83 9.37
N ARG A 306 22.21 -9.73 8.62
CA ARG A 306 23.00 -8.52 8.93
C ARG A 306 22.18 -7.42 9.59
N ASP A 307 20.97 -7.74 10.06
CA ASP A 307 20.03 -6.78 10.67
C ASP A 307 19.70 -5.58 9.77
N LEU A 308 19.81 -5.72 8.45
CA LEU A 308 19.46 -4.67 7.48
C LEU A 308 17.96 -4.64 7.18
N LEU A 309 17.24 -5.70 7.55
CA LEU A 309 15.80 -5.81 7.48
C LEU A 309 15.28 -5.94 8.91
N THR A 310 14.28 -5.13 9.27
CA THR A 310 13.65 -5.16 10.59
C THR A 310 12.19 -5.62 10.45
N SER A 311 11.52 -5.81 11.58
CA SER A 311 10.07 -5.95 11.60
C SER A 311 9.38 -4.69 11.07
N ARG A 312 8.11 -4.84 10.67
CA ARG A 312 7.20 -3.74 10.30
C ARG A 312 7.22 -2.63 11.35
N VAL A 313 7.49 -1.40 10.92
CA VAL A 313 7.32 -0.22 11.77
C VAL A 313 5.84 0.10 11.92
N ARG A 314 5.39 0.25 13.16
CA ARG A 314 4.04 0.69 13.52
C ARG A 314 4.03 2.21 13.64
N HIS A 315 3.01 2.84 13.07
CA HIS A 315 2.74 4.27 13.25
C HIS A 315 1.43 4.45 13.98
N THR A 316 1.37 5.45 14.85
CA THR A 316 0.13 5.84 15.54
C THR A 316 -0.41 7.14 14.97
N ILE A 317 -1.65 7.47 15.31
CA ILE A 317 -2.24 8.77 15.01
C ILE A 317 -1.41 9.96 15.54
N PHE A 318 -0.57 9.74 16.57
CA PHE A 318 0.28 10.79 17.13
C PHE A 318 1.52 11.09 16.27
N ASP A 319 1.87 10.17 15.36
CA ASP A 319 2.96 10.32 14.38
C ASP A 319 2.49 11.00 13.08
N VAL A 320 1.17 11.16 12.90
CA VAL A 320 0.58 11.85 11.75
C VAL A 320 0.96 13.33 11.78
N LYS A 321 1.53 13.81 10.68
CA LYS A 321 1.89 15.22 10.52
C LYS A 321 0.63 16.05 10.31
N GLY A 322 0.47 17.07 11.14
CA GLY A 322 -0.71 17.92 11.07
C GLY A 322 -0.67 19.14 11.97
N VAL A 323 0.38 19.34 12.75
CA VAL A 323 0.56 20.53 13.59
C VAL A 323 1.53 21.47 12.89
N ARG A 324 1.14 22.73 12.75
CA ARG A 324 1.96 23.78 12.14
C ARG A 324 2.64 24.60 13.23
N ASN A 325 3.96 24.66 13.19
CA ASN A 325 4.73 25.53 14.05
C ASN A 325 4.53 27.00 13.62
N ALA A 326 4.08 27.85 14.53
CA ALA A 326 3.85 29.26 14.26
C ALA A 326 5.15 30.06 14.03
N ALA A 327 6.29 29.58 14.54
CA ALA A 327 7.56 30.28 14.47
C ALA A 327 8.22 30.20 13.09
N ASP A 328 8.25 29.00 12.48
CA ASP A 328 8.94 28.72 11.21
C ASP A 328 8.00 28.21 10.11
N GLY A 329 6.74 27.95 10.42
CA GLY A 329 5.75 27.42 9.48
C GLY A 329 5.89 25.95 9.14
N SER A 330 6.82 25.21 9.78
CA SER A 330 7.01 23.78 9.56
C SER A 330 5.80 22.97 10.02
N VAL A 331 5.55 21.84 9.34
CA VAL A 331 4.50 20.90 9.72
C VAL A 331 5.16 19.70 10.38
N MET A 332 4.64 19.33 11.53
CA MET A 332 5.17 18.30 12.41
C MET A 332 4.03 17.43 12.96
N SER A 333 4.42 16.30 13.56
CA SER A 333 3.49 15.40 14.23
C SER A 333 3.03 15.97 15.57
N PHE A 334 1.96 15.40 16.14
CA PHE A 334 1.50 15.78 17.47
C PHE A 334 2.59 15.51 18.53
N LYS A 335 3.32 14.40 18.38
CA LYS A 335 4.43 14.01 19.26
C LYS A 335 5.57 15.03 19.19
N GLU A 336 6.02 15.37 17.99
CA GLU A 336 7.08 16.36 17.78
C GLU A 336 6.69 17.73 18.35
N ALA A 337 5.44 18.16 18.14
CA ALA A 337 4.94 19.44 18.66
C ALA A 337 4.83 19.47 20.18
N ARG A 338 4.48 18.35 20.82
CA ARG A 338 4.49 18.18 22.28
C ARG A 338 5.92 18.28 22.82
N ASP A 339 6.83 17.50 22.24
CA ASP A 339 8.21 17.39 22.72
C ASP A 339 8.98 18.71 22.54
N ALA A 340 8.66 19.46 21.48
CA ALA A 340 9.18 20.82 21.24
C ALA A 340 8.52 21.90 22.12
N GLY A 341 7.49 21.57 22.90
CA GLY A 341 6.75 22.51 23.75
C GLY A 341 5.92 23.55 22.97
N ILE A 342 5.65 23.28 21.68
CA ILE A 342 4.86 24.16 20.80
C ILE A 342 3.39 24.12 21.21
N LEU A 343 2.90 22.93 21.56
CA LEU A 343 1.57 22.76 22.15
C LEU A 343 1.65 22.84 23.68
N GLN A 344 1.15 23.94 24.26
CA GLN A 344 0.98 24.03 25.71
C GLN A 344 -0.27 23.25 26.15
N LEU A 345 -0.10 21.94 26.29
CA LEU A 345 -1.14 20.99 26.66
C LEU A 345 -1.34 21.03 28.19
N GLN A 346 -2.14 21.97 28.68
CA GLN A 346 -2.69 21.88 30.03
C GLN A 346 -3.98 21.04 29.98
N PHE A 347 -4.20 20.23 31.02
CA PHE A 347 -5.38 19.37 31.11
C PHE A 347 -6.71 20.15 31.06
N ASP A 348 -6.76 21.35 31.62
CA ASP A 348 -7.98 22.16 31.66
C ASP A 348 -8.25 22.85 30.32
N GLY A 349 -9.39 22.52 29.72
CA GLY A 349 -9.81 23.05 28.43
C GLY A 349 -8.98 22.54 27.25
N LEU A 350 -8.36 21.36 27.38
CA LEU A 350 -7.53 20.77 26.33
C LEU A 350 -8.29 20.60 25.01
N GLU A 351 -9.49 20.03 25.08
CA GLU A 351 -10.33 19.77 23.91
C GLU A 351 -10.75 21.08 23.22
N THR A 352 -11.09 22.11 24.00
CA THR A 352 -11.47 23.42 23.46
C THR A 352 -10.28 24.11 22.81
N ARG A 353 -9.10 24.06 23.43
CA ARG A 353 -7.86 24.63 22.87
C ARG A 353 -7.47 23.97 21.55
N LEU A 354 -7.56 22.63 21.45
CA LEU A 354 -7.28 21.93 20.19
C LEU A 354 -8.29 22.30 19.10
N SER A 355 -9.57 22.45 19.46
CA SER A 355 -10.60 22.88 18.52
C SER A 355 -10.38 24.32 18.04
N GLU A 356 -9.96 25.23 18.93
CA GLU A 356 -9.59 26.60 18.56
C GLU A 356 -8.31 26.67 17.72
N ALA A 357 -7.31 25.85 18.02
CA ALA A 357 -6.09 25.73 17.23
C ALA A 357 -6.43 25.25 15.81
N ALA A 358 -7.39 24.33 15.68
CA ALA A 358 -7.88 23.88 14.38
C ALA A 358 -8.55 25.01 13.60
N ALA A 359 -9.37 25.81 14.27
CA ALA A 359 -10.02 27.00 13.67
C ALA A 359 -9.00 28.07 13.24
N ARG A 360 -7.85 28.16 13.92
CA ARG A 360 -6.73 29.05 13.57
C ARG A 360 -5.82 28.48 12.49
N GLY A 361 -6.01 27.23 12.07
CA GLY A 361 -5.14 26.55 11.10
C GLY A 361 -3.77 26.15 11.66
N GLU A 362 -3.63 26.09 12.99
CA GLU A 362 -2.43 25.61 13.69
C GLU A 362 -2.38 24.08 13.72
N ILE A 363 -3.53 23.42 13.65
CA ILE A 363 -3.64 21.96 13.53
C ILE A 363 -4.63 21.60 12.42
N ASN A 364 -4.35 20.52 11.70
CA ASN A 364 -5.26 19.94 10.72
C ASN A 364 -6.61 19.63 11.41
N PRO A 365 -7.75 20.15 10.89
CA PRO A 365 -9.05 19.94 11.53
C PRO A 365 -9.46 18.47 11.70
N GLY A 366 -9.12 17.61 10.75
CA GLY A 366 -9.40 16.18 10.84
C GLY A 366 -8.57 15.49 11.94
N LEU A 367 -7.29 15.85 12.05
CA LEU A 367 -6.44 15.36 13.15
C LEU A 367 -6.96 15.84 14.52
N ALA A 368 -7.35 17.12 14.63
CA ALA A 368 -7.91 17.67 15.85
C ALA A 368 -9.23 16.98 16.26
N GLU A 369 -10.13 16.73 15.29
CA GLU A 369 -11.38 16.00 15.54
C GLU A 369 -11.10 14.61 16.12
N ILE A 370 -10.13 13.88 15.56
CA ILE A 370 -9.76 12.54 16.03
C ILE A 370 -9.16 12.59 17.44
N LEU A 371 -8.29 13.56 17.72
CA LEU A 371 -7.64 13.72 19.02
C LEU A 371 -8.65 14.05 20.14
N VAL A 372 -9.67 14.86 19.83
CA VAL A 372 -10.72 15.28 20.77
C VAL A 372 -11.83 14.24 20.87
N ALA A 373 -12.01 13.39 19.86
CA ALA A 373 -13.06 12.38 19.86
C ALA A 373 -12.90 11.38 21.03
N PRO A 374 -14.03 10.87 21.58
CA PRO A 374 -13.99 9.76 22.51
C PRO A 374 -13.29 8.55 21.90
N CYS A 375 -12.26 8.06 22.58
CA CYS A 375 -11.44 6.94 22.11
C CYS A 375 -12.00 5.57 22.55
N GLY A 376 -13.08 5.57 23.33
CA GLY A 376 -13.70 4.36 23.87
C GLY A 376 -13.14 3.89 25.22
N LEU A 377 -12.10 4.57 25.71
CA LEU A 377 -11.65 4.46 27.09
C LEU A 377 -12.57 5.30 27.99
N SER A 378 -12.72 4.89 29.23
CA SER A 378 -13.42 5.68 30.25
C SER A 378 -12.66 5.74 31.56
N ASN A 379 -12.87 6.83 32.30
CA ASN A 379 -12.39 7.01 33.65
C ASN A 379 -13.59 7.19 34.58
N SER A 380 -13.81 6.25 35.49
CA SER A 380 -14.96 6.25 36.41
C SER A 380 -16.32 6.46 35.71
N GLY A 381 -16.47 5.90 34.50
CA GLY A 381 -17.69 6.02 33.69
C GLY A 381 -17.76 7.26 32.80
N LEU A 382 -16.82 8.20 32.89
CA LEU A 382 -16.71 9.33 31.97
C LEU A 382 -15.86 8.96 30.75
N PRO A 383 -16.33 9.19 29.52
CA PRO A 383 -15.57 8.89 28.31
C PRO A 383 -14.32 9.79 28.23
N LEU A 384 -13.18 9.19 27.90
CA LEU A 384 -11.93 9.91 27.66
C LEU A 384 -11.77 10.21 26.17
N SER A 385 -11.35 11.45 25.87
CA SER A 385 -10.82 11.80 24.55
C SER A 385 -9.46 11.10 24.33
N LEU A 386 -9.11 10.86 23.06
CA LEU A 386 -7.85 10.21 22.72
C LEU A 386 -6.64 10.95 23.26
N VAL A 387 -6.63 12.28 23.10
CA VAL A 387 -5.55 13.13 23.59
C VAL A 387 -5.43 13.11 25.11
N ARG A 388 -6.57 13.06 25.82
CA ARG A 388 -6.55 12.99 27.28
C ARG A 388 -6.05 11.65 27.78
N ALA A 389 -6.49 10.55 27.17
CA ALA A 389 -5.98 9.22 27.49
C ALA A 389 -4.46 9.13 27.27
N PHE A 390 -3.95 9.74 26.21
CA PHE A 390 -2.52 9.83 25.94
C PHE A 390 -1.77 10.64 27.01
N LEU A 391 -2.24 11.84 27.35
CA LEU A 391 -1.58 12.68 28.37
C LEU A 391 -1.67 12.13 29.79
N GLU A 392 -2.72 11.38 30.11
CA GLU A 392 -2.86 10.68 31.39
C GLU A 392 -2.00 9.40 31.46
N GLY A 393 -1.23 9.07 30.41
CA GLY A 393 -0.40 7.86 30.36
C GLY A 393 -1.23 6.58 30.34
N ARG A 394 -2.43 6.62 29.78
CA ARG A 394 -3.35 5.47 29.66
C ARG A 394 -3.16 4.70 28.35
N VAL A 395 -2.29 5.20 27.48
CA VAL A 395 -1.98 4.63 26.18
C VAL A 395 -0.47 4.62 26.05
N ASP A 396 0.08 3.45 25.74
CA ASP A 396 1.47 3.30 25.32
C ASP A 396 1.50 3.42 23.80
N GLU A 397 2.02 4.54 23.30
CA GLU A 397 2.11 4.81 21.87
C GLU A 397 3.15 3.95 21.14
N VAL A 398 4.15 3.44 21.85
CA VAL A 398 5.24 2.67 21.23
C VAL A 398 4.77 1.24 20.98
N ASN A 399 4.15 0.63 21.99
CA ASN A 399 3.65 -0.73 21.88
C ASN A 399 2.21 -0.80 21.33
N GLY A 400 1.49 0.33 21.33
CA GLY A 400 0.09 0.42 20.94
C GLY A 400 -0.82 -0.32 21.91
N GLU A 401 -0.55 -0.16 23.21
CA GLU A 401 -1.23 -0.83 24.31
C GLU A 401 -2.03 0.16 25.17
N VAL A 402 -3.02 -0.36 25.91
CA VAL A 402 -3.77 0.39 26.90
C VAL A 402 -3.19 0.09 28.27
N ILE A 403 -2.88 1.14 29.03
CA ILE A 403 -2.36 1.01 30.38
C ILE A 403 -3.53 1.01 31.36
N ASP A 404 -3.63 -0.09 32.12
CA ASP A 404 -4.62 -0.26 33.17
C ASP A 404 -4.24 0.63 34.38
N PRO A 405 -5.11 1.55 34.82
CA PRO A 405 -4.78 2.52 35.87
C PRO A 405 -4.64 1.89 37.25
N GLY A 406 -5.25 0.73 37.49
CA GLY A 406 -5.21 0.05 38.78
C GLY A 406 -3.95 -0.80 38.95
N THR A 407 -3.46 -1.38 37.85
CA THR A 407 -2.31 -2.31 37.87
C THR A 407 -1.03 -1.71 37.29
N GLY A 408 -1.12 -0.66 36.48
CA GLY A 408 -0.01 -0.09 35.72
C GLY A 408 0.48 -0.98 34.57
N LEU A 409 -0.18 -2.10 34.30
CA LEU A 409 0.21 -3.03 33.24
C LEU A 409 -0.39 -2.60 31.90
N GLY A 410 0.44 -2.62 30.85
CA GLY A 410 0.01 -2.54 29.46
C GLY A 410 -0.75 -3.81 29.07
N LYS A 411 -1.84 -3.63 28.33
CA LYS A 411 -2.66 -4.70 27.76
C LYS A 411 -2.91 -4.37 26.30
N SER A 412 -2.97 -5.41 25.46
CA SER A 412 -3.45 -5.21 24.09
C SER A 412 -4.90 -4.69 24.11
N ILE A 413 -5.31 -4.00 23.05
CA ILE A 413 -6.67 -3.44 22.98
C ILE A 413 -7.73 -4.53 23.05
N LEU A 414 -7.46 -5.69 22.44
CA LEU A 414 -8.34 -6.85 22.51
C LEU A 414 -8.44 -7.39 23.94
N GLU A 415 -7.32 -7.49 24.67
CA GLU A 415 -7.32 -7.91 26.07
C GLU A 415 -8.05 -6.91 26.96
N ALA A 416 -7.80 -5.62 26.78
CA ALA A 416 -8.47 -4.54 27.52
C ALA A 416 -9.99 -4.56 27.30
N TYR A 417 -10.43 -4.81 26.06
CA TYR A 417 -11.82 -5.08 25.72
C TYR A 417 -12.29 -6.37 26.39
N ASN A 418 -11.53 -7.45 26.31
CA ASN A 418 -11.94 -8.75 26.83
C ASN A 418 -12.12 -8.78 28.37
N VAL A 419 -11.44 -7.90 29.09
CA VAL A 419 -11.63 -7.74 30.54
C VAL A 419 -12.79 -6.79 30.85
N GLY A 420 -13.13 -5.88 29.93
CA GLY A 420 -14.26 -4.94 30.07
C GLY A 420 -14.02 -3.78 31.04
N SER A 421 -12.84 -3.69 31.67
CA SER A 421 -12.53 -2.64 32.65
C SER A 421 -12.17 -1.30 32.05
N VAL A 422 -11.70 -1.26 30.79
CA VAL A 422 -11.18 -0.02 30.18
C VAL A 422 -11.86 0.31 28.85
N VAL A 423 -12.09 -0.67 27.99
CA VAL A 423 -12.78 -0.50 26.70
C VAL A 423 -14.14 -1.19 26.76
N SER A 424 -15.22 -0.43 26.59
CA SER A 424 -16.58 -0.89 26.91
C SER A 424 -17.38 -1.46 25.74
N THR A 425 -16.96 -1.23 24.48
CA THR A 425 -17.69 -1.72 23.29
C THR A 425 -16.73 -2.24 22.23
N LEU A 426 -17.21 -3.19 21.41
CA LEU A 426 -16.42 -3.75 20.31
C LEU A 426 -16.02 -2.68 19.28
N ARG A 427 -16.95 -1.79 18.93
CA ARG A 427 -16.68 -0.69 17.98
C ARG A 427 -15.61 0.26 18.48
N ALA A 428 -15.63 0.57 19.78
CA ALA A 428 -14.58 1.36 20.41
C ALA A 428 -13.21 0.67 20.29
N ALA A 429 -13.14 -0.62 20.66
CA ALA A 429 -11.91 -1.40 20.56
C ALA A 429 -11.35 -1.40 19.13
N MET A 430 -12.19 -1.63 18.12
CA MET A 430 -11.77 -1.64 16.72
C MET A 430 -11.25 -0.28 16.25
N ARG A 431 -11.95 0.82 16.58
CA ARG A 431 -11.52 2.19 16.23
C ARG A 431 -10.21 2.55 16.90
N PHE A 432 -10.09 2.22 18.18
CA PHE A 432 -8.91 2.51 18.95
C PHE A 432 -7.70 1.73 18.41
N ALA A 433 -7.89 0.46 18.03
CA ALA A 433 -6.85 -0.34 17.39
C ALA A 433 -6.39 0.25 16.05
N ALA A 434 -7.33 0.73 15.22
CA ALA A 434 -7.01 1.41 13.98
C ALA A 434 -6.23 2.74 14.17
N LEU A 435 -6.46 3.45 15.27
CA LEU A 435 -5.76 4.70 15.60
C LEU A 435 -4.31 4.47 16.06
N LEU A 436 -4.01 3.29 16.58
CA LEU A 436 -2.66 2.94 17.00
C LEU A 436 -1.87 2.20 15.92
N ASP A 437 -2.47 1.88 14.77
CA ASP A 437 -1.77 1.27 13.61
C ASP A 437 -2.22 1.96 12.31
N VAL A 438 -1.83 3.23 12.18
CA VAL A 438 -2.17 4.05 11.02
C VAL A 438 -1.21 3.80 9.87
N HIS A 439 -1.68 4.01 8.65
CA HIS A 439 -0.87 3.80 7.47
C HIS A 439 0.30 4.80 7.38
N PRO A 440 1.52 4.39 7.01
CA PRO A 440 2.70 5.27 6.94
C PRO A 440 2.52 6.51 6.06
N SER A 441 1.69 6.43 5.01
CA SER A 441 1.42 7.58 4.14
C SER A 441 0.73 8.76 4.85
N LEU A 442 0.12 8.54 6.01
CA LEU A 442 -0.42 9.61 6.88
C LEU A 442 0.68 10.35 7.65
N CYS A 443 1.89 9.79 7.77
CA CYS A 443 2.98 10.35 8.57
C CYS A 443 3.98 11.19 7.76
N GLN A 444 3.78 11.29 6.44
CA GLN A 444 4.76 11.86 5.51
C GLN A 444 4.67 13.37 5.35
#